data_AF-A0A969AS58-F1
#
_entry.id   AF-A0A969AS58-F1
#
_cell.length_a   1.000
_cell.length_b   1.000
_cell.length_c   1.000
_cell.angle_alpha   90.00
_cell.angle_beta   90.00
_cell.angle_gamma   90.00
#
_symmetry.space_group_name_H-M   'P 1'
#
loop_
_entity.id
_entity.type
_entity.pdbx_description
1 polymer ?
#
loop_
_entity_poly.entity_id
_entity_poly.type
_entity_poly.pdbx_seq_one_letter_code
_entity_poly.pdbx_strand_id
1 'polypeptide(L)'
;MLAQDYGRIVTIGSGSAVNPTAQMAAYSASKAGVVALTQAIAQETKGTGVTANVVLPSVIDTPANRAAMGDENAAQWVTPESLAQVICFLASDAAGDLRGAAVPVYGNV
;
A
#
# COMPACT_ATOMS: atom_id res chain seq x y z
N MET A 1 6.67 -15.94 11.99
CA MET A 1 6.15 -16.21 10.64
C MET A 1 6.83 -17.44 10.04
N LEU A 2 8.12 -17.40 9.71
CA LEU A 2 8.82 -18.53 9.07
C LEU A 2 8.72 -19.87 9.84
N ALA A 3 8.97 -19.87 11.15
CA ALA A 3 8.85 -21.08 11.97
C ALA A 3 7.42 -21.67 12.05
N GLN A 4 6.40 -20.86 11.72
CA GLN A 4 4.99 -21.24 11.71
C GLN A 4 4.47 -21.50 10.28
N ASP A 5 5.34 -21.38 9.27
CA ASP A 5 5.02 -21.41 7.83
C ASP A 5 3.80 -20.58 7.42
N TYR A 6 3.59 -19.45 8.10
CA TYR A 6 2.46 -18.57 7.83
C TYR A 6 2.79 -17.11 8.18
N GLY A 7 2.37 -16.20 7.32
CA GLY A 7 2.46 -14.76 7.54
C GLY A 7 1.87 -13.96 6.39
N ARG A 8 1.34 -12.78 6.71
CA ARG A 8 0.86 -11.79 5.74
C ARG A 8 1.46 -10.45 6.12
N ILE A 9 2.33 -9.93 5.27
CA ILE A 9 2.97 -8.63 5.46
C ILE A 9 2.32 -7.67 4.47
N VAL A 10 1.72 -6.60 4.99
CA VAL A 10 1.12 -5.53 4.19
C VAL A 10 1.79 -4.22 4.58
N THR A 11 2.48 -3.58 3.64
CA THR A 11 3.09 -2.26 3.86
C THR A 11 2.27 -1.16 3.19
N ILE A 12 2.41 0.07 3.68
CA ILE A 12 1.69 1.24 3.16
C ILE A 12 2.64 2.11 2.31
N GLY A 13 2.52 1.98 1.00
CA GLY A 13 3.22 2.80 0.02
C GLY A 13 2.51 4.12 -0.24
N SER A 14 2.52 4.55 -1.51
CA SER A 14 1.79 5.70 -2.04
C SER A 14 1.76 5.60 -3.55
N GLY A 15 0.74 6.15 -4.21
CA GLY A 15 0.74 6.37 -5.67
C GLY A 15 2.00 7.11 -6.16
N SER A 16 2.56 8.01 -5.34
CA SER A 16 3.81 8.74 -5.67
C SER A 16 5.05 7.84 -5.79
N ALA A 17 4.99 6.59 -5.33
CA ALA A 17 6.08 5.62 -5.50
C ALA A 17 6.27 5.23 -6.98
N VAL A 18 5.21 5.27 -7.78
CA VAL A 18 5.21 4.88 -9.20
C VAL A 18 4.87 6.04 -10.12
N ASN A 19 4.16 7.05 -9.62
CA ASN A 19 3.83 8.29 -10.32
C ASN A 19 4.38 9.50 -9.53
N PRO A 20 5.71 9.74 -9.56
CA PRO A 20 6.33 10.81 -8.77
C PRO A 20 5.83 12.20 -9.21
N THR A 21 5.60 13.09 -8.25
CA THR A 21 5.11 14.45 -8.49
C THR A 21 6.20 15.48 -8.19
N ALA A 22 6.19 16.61 -8.91
CA ALA A 22 7.09 17.72 -8.63
C ALA A 22 6.98 18.17 -7.15
N GLN A 23 8.08 18.66 -6.57
CA GLN A 23 8.18 19.08 -5.15
C GLN A 23 8.05 17.95 -4.11
N MET A 24 7.91 16.69 -4.54
CA MET A 24 7.73 15.53 -3.66
C MET A 24 8.88 14.50 -3.79
N ALA A 25 10.07 14.92 -4.20
CA ALA A 25 11.17 14.00 -4.55
C ALA A 25 11.59 13.07 -3.40
N ALA A 26 11.85 13.63 -2.21
CA ALA A 26 12.24 12.83 -1.05
C ALA A 26 11.13 11.87 -0.60
N TYR A 27 9.87 12.34 -0.62
CA TYR A 27 8.71 11.51 -0.30
C TYR A 27 8.56 10.36 -1.30
N SER A 28 8.57 10.66 -2.60
CA SER A 28 8.43 9.69 -3.68
C SER A 28 9.54 8.64 -3.63
N ALA A 29 10.79 9.06 -3.42
CA ALA A 29 11.94 8.16 -3.25
C ALA A 29 11.75 7.25 -2.02
N SER A 30 11.32 7.80 -0.87
CA SER A 30 11.08 6.99 0.33
C SER A 30 10.00 5.94 0.11
N LYS A 31 8.91 6.29 -0.58
CA LYS A 31 7.79 5.38 -0.86
C LYS A 31 8.14 4.35 -1.93
N ALA A 32 8.96 4.69 -2.92
CA ALA A 32 9.55 3.71 -3.84
C ALA A 32 10.45 2.71 -3.08
N GLY A 33 11.19 3.17 -2.06
CA GLY A 33 11.95 2.31 -1.16
C GLY A 33 11.08 1.29 -0.41
N VAL A 34 9.90 1.69 0.05
CA VAL A 34 8.93 0.77 0.69
C VAL A 34 8.46 -0.31 -0.29
N VAL A 35 8.20 0.06 -1.56
CA VAL A 35 7.82 -0.91 -2.59
C VAL A 35 8.94 -1.92 -2.82
N ALA A 36 10.17 -1.44 -3.04
CA ALA A 36 11.32 -2.31 -3.25
C ALA A 36 11.59 -3.23 -2.04
N LEU A 37 11.52 -2.71 -0.82
CA LEU A 37 11.67 -3.50 0.41
C LEU A 37 10.63 -4.61 0.48
N THR A 38 9.37 -4.29 0.19
CA THR A 38 8.28 -5.27 0.26
C THR A 38 8.44 -6.38 -0.78
N GLN A 39 8.88 -6.01 -1.98
CA GLN A 39 9.19 -6.97 -3.04
C GLN A 39 10.40 -7.86 -2.71
N ALA A 40 11.44 -7.30 -2.08
CA ALA A 40 12.59 -8.07 -1.62
C ALA A 40 12.16 -9.12 -0.58
N ILE A 41 11.40 -8.72 0.44
CA ILE A 41 10.85 -9.65 1.44
C ILE A 41 10.02 -10.74 0.76
N ALA A 42 9.17 -10.40 -0.22
CA ALA A 42 8.37 -11.38 -0.94
C ALA A 42 9.22 -12.43 -1.70
N GLN A 43 10.39 -12.04 -2.21
CA GLN A 43 11.33 -12.97 -2.84
C GLN A 43 12.09 -13.80 -1.81
N GLU A 44 12.53 -13.19 -0.71
CA GLU A 44 13.22 -13.88 0.38
C GLU A 44 12.35 -14.95 1.04
N THR A 45 11.04 -14.72 1.11
CA THR A 45 10.08 -15.69 1.67
C THR A 45 9.44 -16.60 0.63
N LYS A 46 9.90 -16.58 -0.63
CA LYS A 46 9.37 -17.43 -1.69
C LYS A 46 9.56 -18.92 -1.33
N GLY A 47 8.51 -19.71 -1.56
CA GLY A 47 8.49 -21.13 -1.18
C GLY A 47 8.02 -21.40 0.25
N THR A 48 7.68 -20.36 1.01
CA THR A 48 7.01 -20.47 2.32
C THR A 48 5.56 -19.98 2.23
N GLY A 49 4.78 -20.23 3.29
CA GLY A 49 3.43 -19.67 3.48
C GLY A 49 3.40 -18.19 3.87
N VAL A 50 4.53 -17.47 3.83
CA VAL A 50 4.62 -16.02 4.08
C VAL A 50 4.53 -15.24 2.77
N THR A 51 3.61 -14.27 2.72
CA THR A 51 3.50 -13.30 1.62
C THR A 51 3.78 -11.88 2.09
N ALA A 52 4.27 -11.04 1.18
CA ALA A 52 4.46 -9.61 1.42
C ALA A 52 3.95 -8.82 0.22
N ASN A 53 3.09 -7.82 0.45
CA ASN A 53 2.48 -6.97 -0.56
C ASN A 53 2.38 -5.52 -0.05
N VAL A 54 2.29 -4.55 -0.94
CA VAL A 54 2.21 -3.12 -0.62
C VAL A 54 0.95 -2.52 -1.23
N VAL A 55 0.21 -1.73 -0.46
CA VAL A 55 -0.89 -0.92 -1.00
C VAL A 55 -0.38 0.48 -1.37
N LEU A 56 -0.83 1.00 -2.50
CA LEU A 56 -0.45 2.31 -3.04
C LEU A 56 -1.69 3.21 -3.03
N PRO A 57 -2.05 3.82 -1.90
CA PRO A 57 -3.15 4.76 -1.87
C PRO A 57 -2.82 6.05 -2.64
N SER A 58 -3.83 6.68 -3.23
CA SER A 58 -3.82 8.11 -3.55
C SER A 58 -4.08 8.93 -2.27
N VAL A 59 -4.70 10.10 -2.36
CA VAL A 59 -5.07 10.87 -1.17
C VAL A 59 -6.13 10.09 -0.38
N ILE A 60 -5.88 9.94 0.93
CA ILE A 60 -6.82 9.30 1.87
C ILE A 60 -7.66 10.38 2.53
N ASP A 61 -8.97 10.15 2.62
CA ASP A 61 -9.90 11.02 3.33
C ASP A 61 -9.68 10.97 4.84
N THR A 62 -8.85 11.89 5.32
CA THR A 62 -8.52 12.04 6.74
C THR A 62 -8.69 13.50 7.17
N PRO A 63 -8.97 13.78 8.45
CA PRO A 63 -9.08 15.15 8.94
C PRO A 63 -7.85 16.02 8.64
N ALA A 64 -6.65 15.43 8.68
CA ALA A 64 -5.41 16.14 8.37
C ALA A 64 -5.31 16.53 6.88
N ASN A 65 -5.68 15.63 5.95
CA ASN A 65 -5.67 15.94 4.53
C ASN A 65 -6.75 16.96 4.16
N ARG A 66 -7.95 16.86 4.76
CA ARG A 66 -9.00 17.88 4.61
C ARG A 66 -8.54 19.26 5.07
N ALA A 67 -7.88 19.35 6.23
CA ALA A 67 -7.35 20.60 6.73
C ALA A 67 -6.24 21.19 5.84
N ALA A 68 -5.42 20.35 5.21
CA ALA A 68 -4.31 20.77 4.36
C ALA A 68 -4.71 21.10 2.91
N MET A 69 -5.73 20.42 2.37
CA MET A 69 -6.08 20.44 0.94
C MET A 69 -7.50 20.95 0.65
N GLY A 70 -8.31 21.21 1.68
CA GLY A 70 -9.72 21.57 1.57
C GLY A 70 -10.63 20.37 1.31
N ASP A 71 -11.94 20.61 1.33
CA ASP A 71 -12.97 19.56 1.20
C ASP A 71 -13.47 19.34 -0.23
N GLU A 72 -13.14 20.23 -1.17
CA GLU A 72 -13.72 20.28 -2.52
C GLU A 72 -13.60 18.94 -3.28
N ASN A 73 -12.48 18.25 -3.13
CA ASN A 73 -12.19 16.98 -3.80
C ASN A 73 -12.32 15.76 -2.89
N ALA A 74 -12.75 15.91 -1.64
CA ALA A 74 -12.71 14.82 -0.67
C ALA A 74 -13.60 13.63 -1.05
N ALA A 75 -14.67 13.86 -1.82
CA ALA A 75 -15.53 12.80 -2.35
C ALA A 75 -14.83 11.89 -3.39
N GLN A 76 -13.70 12.32 -3.96
CA GLN A 76 -12.91 11.53 -4.92
C GLN A 76 -11.82 10.71 -4.21
N TRP A 77 -11.47 11.07 -2.97
CA TRP A 77 -10.38 10.46 -2.21
C TRP A 77 -10.73 9.06 -1.73
N VAL A 78 -9.69 8.30 -1.38
CA VAL A 78 -9.83 6.96 -0.82
C VAL A 78 -10.32 7.07 0.62
N THR A 79 -11.42 6.41 0.97
CA THR A 79 -11.84 6.36 2.37
C THR A 79 -10.94 5.41 3.18
N PRO A 80 -10.70 5.68 4.47
CA PRO A 80 -9.99 4.75 5.35
C PRO A 80 -10.58 3.34 5.34
N GLU A 81 -11.91 3.24 5.29
CA GLU A 81 -12.64 1.97 5.26
C GLU A 81 -12.38 1.19 3.98
N SER A 82 -12.35 1.87 2.82
CA SER A 82 -12.03 1.23 1.54
C SER A 82 -10.60 0.70 1.53
N LEU A 83 -9.63 1.50 1.99
CA LEU A 83 -8.24 1.05 2.09
C LEU A 83 -8.09 -0.13 3.06
N ALA A 84 -8.78 -0.07 4.21
CA ALA A 84 -8.77 -1.15 5.21
C ALA A 84 -9.30 -2.46 4.64
N GLN A 85 -10.35 -2.43 3.82
CA GLN A 85 -10.88 -3.65 3.17
C GLN A 85 -9.84 -4.33 2.25
N VAL A 86 -9.07 -3.54 1.49
CA VAL A 86 -7.97 -4.08 0.65
C VAL A 86 -6.88 -4.68 1.52
N ILE A 87 -6.52 -4.01 2.63
CA ILE A 87 -5.53 -4.53 3.59
C ILE A 87 -6.03 -5.84 4.21
N CYS A 88 -7.30 -5.93 4.62
CA CYS A 88 -7.91 -7.14 5.16
C CYS A 88 -7.90 -8.28 4.14
N PHE A 89 -8.17 -8.01 2.86
CA PHE A 89 -8.05 -9.01 1.80
C PHE A 89 -6.60 -9.51 1.68
N LEU A 90 -5.61 -8.62 1.61
CA LEU A 90 -4.19 -8.99 1.52
C LEU A 90 -3.70 -9.72 2.78
N ALA A 91 -4.33 -9.49 3.92
CA ALA A 91 -4.07 -10.17 5.19
C ALA A 91 -4.84 -11.49 5.34
N SER A 92 -5.69 -11.87 4.39
CA SER A 92 -6.48 -13.10 4.43
C SER A 92 -5.80 -14.28 3.73
N ASP A 93 -6.37 -15.46 3.86
CA ASP A 93 -5.94 -16.65 3.11
C ASP A 93 -6.22 -16.56 1.61
N ALA A 94 -7.23 -15.77 1.20
CA ALA A 94 -7.56 -15.57 -0.20
C ALA A 94 -6.44 -14.88 -0.99
N ALA A 95 -5.52 -14.19 -0.31
CA ALA A 95 -4.35 -13.55 -0.91
C ALA A 95 -3.07 -14.42 -0.85
N GLY A 96 -3.17 -15.72 -0.52
CA GLY A 96 -2.03 -16.62 -0.34
C GLY A 96 -1.08 -16.76 -1.55
N ASP A 97 -1.58 -16.46 -2.75
CA ASP A 97 -0.79 -16.49 -3.98
C ASP A 97 -0.21 -15.12 -4.38
N LEU A 98 -0.65 -14.03 -3.74
CA LEU A 98 -0.14 -12.69 -4.03
C LEU A 98 1.19 -12.45 -3.32
N ARG A 99 2.25 -12.21 -4.09
CA ARG A 99 3.60 -11.93 -3.58
C ARG A 99 4.23 -10.76 -4.32
N GLY A 100 4.71 -9.77 -3.58
CA GLY A 100 5.39 -8.59 -4.12
C GLY A 100 4.46 -7.65 -4.89
N ALA A 101 3.14 -7.82 -4.76
CA ALA A 101 2.19 -6.99 -5.47
C ALA A 101 2.23 -5.55 -4.90
N ALA A 102 2.24 -4.59 -5.81
CA ALA A 102 2.02 -3.19 -5.51
C ALA A 102 0.62 -2.81 -5.96
N VAL A 103 -0.33 -2.79 -5.02
CA VAL A 103 -1.77 -2.73 -5.30
C VAL A 103 -2.24 -1.27 -5.30
N PRO A 104 -2.65 -0.72 -6.46
CA PRO A 104 -3.23 0.62 -6.52
C PRO A 104 -4.55 0.71 -5.75
N VAL A 105 -4.72 1.77 -4.97
CA VAL A 105 -6.00 2.12 -4.33
C VAL A 105 -6.20 3.62 -4.53
N TYR A 106 -6.78 4.04 -5.65
CA TYR A 106 -6.74 5.45 -6.07
C TYR A 106 -8.03 6.23 -5.88
N GLY A 107 -9.14 5.59 -5.51
CA GLY A 107 -10.43 6.27 -5.52
C GLY A 107 -10.76 6.73 -6.95
N ASN A 108 -11.20 7.98 -7.09
CA ASN A 108 -11.54 8.60 -8.37
C ASN A 108 -10.61 9.79 -8.70
N VAL A 109 -9.35 9.70 -8.28
CA VAL A 109 -8.32 10.74 -8.46
C VAL A 109 -7.36 10.39 -9.59
#